data_AF-A0A419EHT7-F1
#
_entry.id   AF-A0A419EHT7-F1
#
_cell.length_a   1.000
_cell.length_b   1.000
_cell.length_c   1.000
_cell.angle_alpha   90.00
_cell.angle_beta   90.00
_cell.angle_gamma   90.00
#
_symmetry.space_group_name_H-M   'P 1'
#
loop_
_entity.id
_entity.type
_entity.pdbx_description
1 polymer ?
#
loop_
_entity_poly.entity_id
_entity_poly.type
_entity_poly.pdbx_seq_one_letter_code
_entity_poly.pdbx_strand_id
1 'polypeptide(L)'
;MRNSMNWRGLVVPGLVLIMLACQTVASGTEEVAKEAPEVESTEAAETEAPPEPETEEPTSPPEPQAFSASDDVIAIGGFEFHVVQTAFENSVMGMKPAGGGSILFVELELLSGAKGDFEEMQPVLESASGTTSKPVALISGGYVKTLTSLTYTGESTSYQPDPENVTWAFTAAKNASELYLVFPDGEKVDLSPVLK
;
A
#
# COMPACT_ATOMS: atom_id res chain seq x y z
N MET A 1 -42.54 -31.55 10.02
CA MET A 1 -41.51 -32.62 9.88
C MET A 1 -40.16 -31.93 9.96
N ARG A 2 -39.39 -32.18 11.02
CA ARG A 2 -38.11 -31.51 11.31
C ARG A 2 -36.99 -32.44 10.84
N ASN A 3 -36.19 -32.02 9.85
CA ASN A 3 -35.00 -32.75 9.42
C ASN A 3 -33.78 -32.17 10.14
N SER A 4 -33.29 -32.91 11.13
CA SER A 4 -31.99 -32.72 11.77
C SER A 4 -30.93 -33.50 10.98
N MET A 5 -29.99 -32.80 10.33
CA MET A 5 -28.80 -33.44 9.76
C MET A 5 -27.58 -33.10 10.60
N ASN A 6 -27.01 -34.16 11.17
CA ASN A 6 -25.84 -34.17 12.03
C ASN A 6 -24.58 -33.81 11.25
N TRP A 7 -23.88 -32.77 11.71
CA TRP A 7 -22.51 -32.47 11.32
C TRP A 7 -21.57 -33.38 12.11
N ARG A 8 -20.79 -34.22 11.43
CA ARG A 8 -19.64 -34.91 12.01
C ARG A 8 -18.39 -34.41 11.32
N GLY A 9 -17.47 -33.91 12.15
CA GLY A 9 -16.27 -33.21 11.76
C GLY A 9 -15.24 -34.09 11.05
N LEU A 10 -14.41 -33.40 10.28
CA LEU A 10 -13.18 -33.93 9.74
C LEU A 10 -12.04 -33.09 10.32
N VAL A 11 -11.31 -33.67 11.27
CA VAL A 11 -10.05 -33.13 11.78
C VAL A 11 -8.95 -33.68 10.88
N VAL A 12 -8.21 -32.79 10.21
CA VAL A 12 -6.99 -33.14 9.48
C VAL A 12 -5.82 -32.46 10.18
N PRO A 13 -4.96 -33.19 10.90
CA PRO A 13 -3.70 -32.66 11.41
C PRO A 13 -2.54 -33.00 10.46
N GLY A 14 -1.66 -32.03 10.27
CA GLY A 14 -0.26 -32.28 9.90
C GLY A 14 0.12 -31.89 8.47
N LEU A 15 1.00 -30.91 8.33
CA LEU A 15 2.43 -31.19 8.17
C LEU A 15 3.21 -29.89 8.40
N VAL A 16 4.05 -29.86 9.42
CA VAL A 16 5.10 -28.84 9.61
C VAL A 16 6.36 -29.41 8.96
N LEU A 17 6.89 -28.73 7.95
CA LEU A 17 8.22 -29.03 7.41
C LEU A 17 9.11 -27.79 7.60
N ILE A 18 10.02 -27.88 8.57
CA ILE A 18 11.13 -26.96 8.76
C ILE A 18 12.23 -27.42 7.82
N MET A 19 12.59 -26.62 6.81
CA MET A 19 13.86 -26.79 6.11
C MET A 19 14.77 -25.61 6.43
N LEU A 20 15.69 -25.90 7.34
CA LEU A 20 16.89 -25.15 7.64
C LEU A 20 17.89 -25.42 6.51
N ALA A 21 18.42 -24.39 5.86
CA ALA A 21 19.61 -24.52 5.03
C ALA A 21 20.52 -23.30 5.20
N CYS A 22 21.59 -23.51 5.97
CA CYS A 22 22.80 -22.69 5.99
C CYS A 22 23.51 -22.78 4.63
N GLN A 23 23.95 -21.66 4.04
CA GLN A 23 25.19 -21.59 3.27
C GLN A 23 25.81 -20.19 3.50
N THR A 24 26.83 -20.09 4.35
CA THR A 24 28.28 -20.16 4.06
C THR A 24 28.84 -18.83 3.53
N VAL A 25 29.68 -18.24 4.38
CA VAL A 25 30.50 -17.04 4.20
C VAL A 25 31.61 -17.31 3.17
N ALA A 26 31.85 -16.37 2.26
CA ALA A 26 33.09 -16.28 1.50
C ALA A 26 33.70 -14.88 1.71
N SER A 27 34.70 -14.83 2.59
CA SER A 27 35.63 -13.70 2.72
C SER A 27 36.62 -13.73 1.55
N GLY A 28 36.73 -12.61 0.83
CA GLY A 28 37.81 -12.34 -0.10
C GLY A 28 38.58 -11.12 0.39
N THR A 29 39.77 -11.35 0.93
CA THR A 29 40.77 -10.33 1.27
C THR A 29 41.75 -10.29 0.11
N GLU A 30 41.87 -9.14 -0.57
CA GLU A 30 43.06 -8.83 -1.35
C GLU A 30 43.64 -7.50 -0.88
N GLU A 31 44.84 -7.63 -0.33
CA GLU A 31 45.79 -6.61 0.06
C GLU A 31 46.65 -6.33 -1.17
N VAL A 32 46.75 -5.07 -1.62
CA VAL A 32 47.92 -4.63 -2.41
C VAL A 32 48.38 -3.26 -1.94
N ALA A 33 49.65 -3.29 -1.56
CA ALA A 33 50.48 -2.24 -1.03
C ALA A 33 50.81 -1.11 -2.05
N LYS A 34 51.22 0.00 -1.43
CA LYS A 34 52.51 0.69 -1.61
C LYS A 34 52.55 2.01 -2.40
N GLU A 35 53.19 2.93 -1.67
CA GLU A 35 54.13 3.98 -2.10
C GLU A 35 53.58 5.29 -2.66
N ALA A 36 53.72 6.30 -1.79
CA ALA A 36 53.86 7.70 -2.13
C ALA A 36 55.07 7.94 -3.04
N PRO A 37 55.03 9.06 -3.77
CA PRO A 37 56.14 9.99 -3.65
C PRO A 37 55.68 11.44 -3.39
N GLU A 38 56.49 12.09 -2.56
CA GLU A 38 56.50 13.53 -2.31
C GLU A 38 56.91 14.29 -3.59
N VAL A 39 56.22 15.39 -3.88
CA VAL A 39 56.68 16.44 -4.80
C VAL A 39 56.21 17.81 -4.30
N GLU A 40 57.16 18.52 -3.70
CA GLU A 40 57.58 19.90 -4.00
C GLU A 40 56.51 20.94 -4.39
N SER A 41 56.10 21.70 -3.38
CA SER A 41 56.05 23.17 -3.30
C SER A 41 55.82 23.96 -4.60
N THR A 42 54.65 24.60 -4.72
CA THR A 42 54.53 25.88 -5.46
C THR A 42 53.41 26.74 -4.89
N GLU A 43 53.75 28.01 -4.68
CA GLU A 43 52.89 29.18 -4.60
C GLU A 43 51.97 29.37 -3.37
N ALA A 44 52.28 30.44 -2.62
CA ALA A 44 51.41 31.02 -1.62
C ALA A 44 50.16 31.58 -2.33
N ALA A 45 49.10 30.78 -2.35
CA ALA A 45 47.75 31.26 -2.60
C ALA A 45 47.19 31.87 -1.31
N GLU A 46 46.73 33.11 -1.44
CA GLU A 46 45.94 33.84 -0.45
C GLU A 46 44.86 32.92 0.12
N THR A 47 45.04 32.50 1.38
CA THR A 47 44.04 31.68 2.08
C THR A 47 42.90 32.60 2.47
N GLU A 48 41.91 32.71 1.59
CA GLU A 48 40.56 33.08 2.03
C GLU A 48 40.16 32.09 3.13
N ALA A 49 39.73 32.64 4.28
CA ALA A 49 39.31 31.82 5.40
C ALA A 49 38.28 30.79 4.93
N PRO A 50 38.40 29.51 5.33
CA PRO A 50 37.39 28.52 5.00
C PRO A 50 36.02 29.06 5.43
N PRO A 51 34.99 28.99 4.58
CA PRO A 51 33.65 29.39 4.97
C PRO A 51 33.28 28.64 6.23
N GLU A 52 32.78 29.36 7.25
CA GLU A 52 32.23 28.72 8.44
C GLU A 52 31.25 27.62 7.98
N PRO A 53 31.31 26.39 8.54
CA PRO A 53 30.40 25.34 8.14
C PRO A 53 28.99 25.85 8.41
N GLU A 54 28.25 26.10 7.32
CA GLU A 54 26.83 26.37 7.39
C GLU A 54 26.24 25.22 8.19
N THR A 55 25.77 25.54 9.38
CA THR A 55 25.07 24.59 10.22
C THR A 55 23.75 24.35 9.50
N GLU A 56 23.73 23.37 8.61
CA GLU A 56 22.50 22.86 8.02
C GLU A 56 21.59 22.48 9.20
N GLU A 57 20.59 23.32 9.47
CA GLU A 57 19.58 23.01 10.46
C GLU A 57 18.99 21.65 10.07
N PRO A 58 18.80 20.71 11.03
CA PRO A 58 18.24 19.41 10.74
C PRO A 58 16.89 19.63 10.08
N THR A 59 16.80 19.35 8.78
CA THR A 59 15.58 19.53 8.01
C THR A 59 14.56 18.59 8.64
N SER A 60 13.54 19.17 9.27
CA SER A 60 12.46 18.38 9.85
C SER A 60 11.93 17.39 8.79
N PRO A 61 11.58 16.15 9.18
CA PRO A 61 11.00 15.21 8.25
C PRO A 61 9.79 15.86 7.55
N PRO A 62 9.59 15.61 6.24
CA PRO A 62 8.45 16.16 5.53
C PRO A 62 7.14 15.77 6.23
N GLU A 63 6.22 16.73 6.38
CA GLU A 63 4.89 16.43 6.92
C GLU A 63 4.14 15.51 5.94
N PRO A 64 3.34 14.54 6.43
CA PRO A 64 2.63 13.62 5.56
C PRO A 64 1.67 14.36 4.63
N GLN A 65 1.76 14.08 3.32
CA GLN A 65 0.95 14.73 2.30
C GLN A 65 -0.37 13.99 2.07
N ALA A 66 -1.39 14.73 1.62
CA ALA A 66 -2.66 14.17 1.17
C ALA A 66 -2.77 14.33 -0.35
N PHE A 67 -2.86 13.21 -1.07
CA PHE A 67 -3.05 13.13 -2.52
C PHE A 67 -4.55 13.01 -2.85
N SER A 68 -4.96 13.43 -4.04
CA SER A 68 -6.33 13.24 -4.50
C SER A 68 -6.45 11.93 -5.28
N ALA A 69 -7.50 11.13 -5.04
CA ALA A 69 -7.77 9.94 -5.85
C ALA A 69 -8.12 10.25 -7.31
N SER A 70 -8.35 11.53 -7.66
CA SER A 70 -8.50 11.97 -9.05
C SER A 70 -7.17 12.29 -9.74
N ASP A 71 -6.05 12.22 -9.01
CA ASP A 71 -4.73 12.46 -9.59
C ASP A 71 -4.32 11.29 -10.48
N ASP A 72 -3.64 11.59 -11.59
CA ASP A 72 -3.27 10.60 -12.61
C ASP A 72 -2.19 9.63 -12.13
N VAL A 73 -1.30 10.09 -11.25
CA VAL A 73 -0.25 9.28 -10.62
C VAL A 73 -0.07 9.72 -9.16
N ILE A 74 -0.19 8.77 -8.25
CA ILE A 74 0.04 8.91 -6.82
C ILE A 74 1.32 8.13 -6.46
N ALA A 75 2.25 8.78 -5.78
CA ALA A 75 3.52 8.17 -5.37
C ALA A 75 3.61 8.10 -3.84
N ILE A 76 3.59 6.89 -3.27
CA ILE A 76 3.65 6.63 -1.82
C ILE A 76 4.56 5.44 -1.56
N GLY A 77 5.44 5.53 -0.54
CA GLY A 77 6.28 4.41 -0.12
C GLY A 77 7.18 3.80 -1.20
N GLY A 78 7.52 4.54 -2.27
CA GLY A 78 8.29 4.05 -3.41
C GLY A 78 7.48 3.32 -4.49
N PHE A 79 6.16 3.38 -4.41
CA PHE A 79 5.23 2.85 -5.41
C PHE A 79 4.55 4.00 -6.16
N GLU A 80 4.31 3.82 -7.45
CA GLU A 80 3.45 4.71 -8.24
C GLU A 80 2.20 3.94 -8.66
N PHE A 81 1.03 4.53 -8.45
CA PHE A 81 -0.26 3.92 -8.78
C PHE A 81 -1.31 4.98 -9.09
N HIS A 82 -2.45 4.55 -9.61
CA HIS A 82 -3.66 5.38 -9.66
C HIS A 82 -4.86 4.63 -9.10
N VAL A 83 -5.85 5.39 -8.62
CA VAL A 83 -7.13 4.83 -8.19
C VAL A 83 -8.01 4.66 -9.43
N VAL A 84 -8.20 3.40 -9.85
CA VAL A 84 -8.97 3.07 -11.06
C VAL A 84 -10.46 3.29 -10.82
N GLN A 85 -10.94 2.75 -9.70
CA GLN A 85 -12.37 2.65 -9.43
C GLN A 85 -12.61 2.50 -7.94
N THR A 86 -13.71 3.08 -7.48
CA THR A 86 -14.31 2.72 -6.20
C THR A 86 -15.71 2.15 -6.41
N ALA A 87 -16.11 1.21 -5.55
CA ALA A 87 -17.43 0.63 -5.61
C ALA A 87 -17.95 0.27 -4.22
N PHE A 88 -19.22 0.56 -3.98
CA PHE A 88 -19.90 0.16 -2.75
C PHE A 88 -20.75 -1.08 -2.97
N GLU A 89 -20.73 -1.94 -1.96
CA GLU A 89 -21.56 -3.13 -1.86
C GLU A 89 -22.13 -3.26 -0.45
N ASN A 90 -23.32 -3.84 -0.30
CA ASN A 90 -23.92 -4.06 1.01
C ASN A 90 -23.59 -5.45 1.58
N SER A 91 -23.20 -6.40 0.72
CA SER A 91 -22.80 -7.75 1.13
C SER A 91 -21.85 -8.44 0.14
N VAL A 92 -20.89 -9.20 0.64
CA VAL A 92 -20.01 -10.06 -0.18
C VAL A 92 -20.31 -11.52 0.13
N MET A 93 -20.63 -12.31 -0.89
CA MET A 93 -21.03 -13.72 -0.74
C MET A 93 -22.15 -13.94 0.31
N GLY A 94 -23.09 -12.99 0.41
CA GLY A 94 -24.17 -13.02 1.39
C GLY A 94 -23.78 -12.61 2.82
N MET A 95 -22.52 -12.28 3.07
CA MET A 95 -22.04 -11.76 4.36
C MET A 95 -22.13 -10.24 4.39
N LYS A 96 -22.65 -9.69 5.50
CA LYS A 96 -22.76 -8.24 5.74
C LYS A 96 -21.82 -7.80 6.86
N PRO A 97 -21.32 -6.55 6.85
CA PRO A 97 -20.57 -6.01 7.97
C PRO A 97 -21.38 -6.08 9.27
N ALA A 98 -20.76 -6.58 10.36
CA ALA A 98 -21.45 -6.82 11.63
C ALA A 98 -22.02 -5.55 12.28
N GLY A 99 -21.44 -4.38 12.00
CA GLY A 99 -21.90 -3.06 12.48
C GLY A 99 -22.92 -2.36 11.59
N GLY A 100 -23.40 -3.00 10.52
CA GLY A 100 -24.06 -2.30 9.43
C GLY A 100 -23.08 -1.49 8.58
N GLY A 101 -23.58 -0.76 7.58
CA GLY A 101 -22.75 -0.03 6.61
C GLY A 101 -22.62 -0.75 5.27
N SER A 102 -21.59 -0.39 4.52
CA SER A 102 -21.24 -0.94 3.21
C SER A 102 -19.80 -1.46 3.22
N ILE A 103 -19.49 -2.30 2.23
CA ILE A 103 -18.14 -2.70 1.87
C ILE A 103 -17.72 -1.77 0.74
N LEU A 104 -16.62 -1.04 0.94
CA LEU A 104 -16.00 -0.23 -0.09
C LEU A 104 -14.87 -1.04 -0.72
N PHE A 105 -14.92 -1.22 -2.03
CA PHE A 105 -13.81 -1.70 -2.82
C PHE A 105 -13.06 -0.51 -3.41
N VAL A 106 -11.75 -0.50 -3.25
CA VAL A 106 -10.86 0.46 -3.90
C VAL A 106 -9.90 -0.34 -4.78
N GLU A 107 -10.04 -0.18 -6.10
CA GLU A 107 -9.17 -0.79 -7.08
C GLU A 107 -8.09 0.17 -7.52
N LEU A 108 -6.85 -0.33 -7.56
CA LEU A 108 -5.66 0.43 -7.90
C LEU A 108 -4.88 -0.29 -9.00
N GLU A 109 -4.42 0.48 -9.98
CA GLU A 109 -3.45 0.03 -10.99
C GLU A 109 -2.06 0.45 -10.52
N LEU A 110 -1.17 -0.53 -10.37
CA LEU A 110 0.20 -0.28 -9.97
C LEU A 110 1.04 0.01 -11.24
N LEU A 111 1.59 1.22 -11.30
CA LEU A 111 2.44 1.67 -12.41
C LEU A 111 3.90 1.29 -12.19
N SER A 112 4.35 1.27 -10.93
CA SER A 112 5.71 0.85 -10.56
C SER A 112 5.77 0.20 -9.17
N GLY A 113 6.79 -0.64 -8.97
CA GLY A 113 6.99 -1.43 -7.75
C GLY A 113 6.48 -2.88 -7.87
N ALA A 114 6.79 -3.69 -6.86
CA ALA A 114 6.35 -5.09 -6.83
C ALA A 114 4.95 -5.19 -6.21
N LYS A 115 4.02 -5.84 -6.93
CA LYS A 115 2.63 -6.03 -6.47
C LYS A 115 2.54 -6.67 -5.08
N GLY A 116 3.35 -7.69 -4.80
CA GLY A 116 3.36 -8.36 -3.50
C GLY A 116 3.72 -7.41 -2.35
N ASP A 117 4.74 -6.56 -2.54
CA ASP A 117 5.16 -5.58 -1.53
C ASP A 117 4.08 -4.49 -1.34
N PHE A 118 3.41 -4.08 -2.43
CA PHE A 118 2.30 -3.14 -2.37
C PHE A 118 1.11 -3.70 -1.58
N GLU A 119 0.76 -4.97 -1.82
CA GLU A 119 -0.30 -5.70 -1.11
C GLU A 119 -0.04 -5.80 0.41
N GLU A 120 1.23 -5.85 0.81
CA GLU A 120 1.68 -5.91 2.21
C GLU A 120 1.59 -4.55 2.94
N MET A 121 1.44 -3.42 2.24
CA MET A 121 1.33 -2.11 2.89
C MET A 121 0.08 -1.97 3.77
N GLN A 122 -1.01 -2.69 3.45
CA GLN A 122 -2.26 -2.72 4.23
C GLN A 122 -2.73 -1.33 4.72
N PRO A 123 -3.06 -0.40 3.81
CA PRO A 123 -3.53 0.93 4.20
C PRO A 123 -4.83 0.82 5.00
N VAL A 124 -5.11 1.84 5.81
CA VAL A 124 -6.32 1.93 6.64
C VAL A 124 -7.28 2.92 6.00
N LEU A 125 -8.56 2.57 5.92
CA LEU A 125 -9.62 3.51 5.52
C LEU A 125 -10.00 4.38 6.72
N GLU A 126 -9.85 5.68 6.62
CA GLU A 126 -10.23 6.67 7.64
C GLU A 126 -11.39 7.54 7.14
N SER A 127 -12.41 7.78 7.96
CA SER A 127 -13.46 8.76 7.68
C SER A 127 -13.15 10.11 8.33
N ALA A 128 -13.78 11.18 7.85
CA ALA A 128 -13.71 12.51 8.49
C ALA A 128 -14.14 12.51 9.97
N SER A 129 -14.96 11.55 10.40
CA SER A 129 -15.34 11.35 11.81
C SER A 129 -14.29 10.63 12.66
N GLY A 130 -13.12 10.29 12.09
CA GLY A 130 -12.04 9.56 12.73
C GLY A 130 -12.30 8.05 12.90
N THR A 131 -13.33 7.51 12.24
CA THR A 131 -13.58 6.06 12.25
C THR A 131 -12.62 5.39 11.27
N THR A 132 -11.97 4.32 11.71
CA THR A 132 -10.99 3.61 10.89
C THR A 132 -11.43 2.17 10.59
N SER A 133 -11.04 1.66 9.42
CA SER A 133 -11.25 0.28 9.00
C SER A 133 -9.98 -0.27 8.36
N LYS A 134 -9.52 -1.42 8.84
CA LYS A 134 -8.46 -2.18 8.19
C LYS A 134 -9.00 -2.90 6.95
N PRO A 135 -8.15 -3.25 5.97
CA PRO A 135 -8.57 -4.08 4.85
C PRO A 135 -9.16 -5.40 5.40
N VAL A 136 -10.39 -5.72 5.01
CA VAL A 136 -11.06 -6.97 5.37
C VAL A 136 -10.81 -8.08 4.36
N ALA A 137 -10.41 -7.69 3.14
CA ALA A 137 -9.96 -8.61 2.11
C ALA A 137 -9.04 -7.87 1.14
N LEU A 138 -8.13 -8.66 0.56
CA LEU A 138 -7.39 -8.32 -0.64
C LEU A 138 -7.88 -9.25 -1.74
N ILE A 139 -8.31 -8.70 -2.86
CA ILE A 139 -8.91 -9.45 -3.95
C ILE A 139 -8.25 -8.99 -5.25
N SER A 140 -8.02 -9.91 -6.19
CA SER A 140 -7.62 -9.47 -7.53
C SER A 140 -8.78 -8.75 -8.20
N GLY A 141 -8.49 -7.71 -8.98
CA GLY A 141 -9.53 -6.90 -9.65
C GLY A 141 -10.49 -7.78 -10.46
N GLY A 142 -10.01 -8.84 -11.09
CA GLY A 142 -10.83 -9.83 -11.81
C GLY A 142 -12.00 -10.44 -11.01
N TYR A 143 -11.90 -10.58 -9.68
CA TYR A 143 -12.99 -11.08 -8.83
C TYR A 143 -14.09 -10.04 -8.57
N VAL A 144 -13.81 -8.75 -8.75
CA VAL A 144 -14.81 -7.68 -8.67
C VAL A 144 -15.94 -7.93 -9.68
N LYS A 145 -15.64 -8.55 -10.84
CA LYS A 145 -16.65 -8.97 -11.85
C LYS A 145 -17.73 -9.90 -11.30
N THR A 146 -17.41 -10.65 -10.25
CA THR A 146 -18.29 -11.69 -9.70
C THR A 146 -19.26 -11.18 -8.65
N LEU A 147 -19.10 -9.92 -8.22
CA LEU A 147 -19.95 -9.30 -7.22
C LEU A 147 -21.27 -8.85 -7.88
N THR A 148 -22.38 -9.36 -7.37
CA THR A 148 -23.68 -9.33 -8.06
C THR A 148 -24.44 -8.00 -7.94
N SER A 149 -24.02 -7.09 -7.05
CA SER A 149 -24.76 -5.87 -6.74
C SER A 149 -23.87 -4.63 -6.63
N LEU A 150 -22.76 -4.59 -7.39
CA LEU A 150 -21.85 -3.45 -7.38
C LEU A 150 -22.52 -2.18 -7.89
N THR A 151 -22.47 -1.14 -7.07
CA THR A 151 -22.71 0.23 -7.53
C THR A 151 -21.35 0.87 -7.76
N TYR A 152 -20.97 1.00 -9.04
CA TYR A 152 -19.76 1.71 -9.43
C TYR A 152 -19.99 3.22 -9.29
N THR A 153 -19.12 3.87 -8.53
CA THR A 153 -19.06 5.32 -8.38
C THR A 153 -17.85 5.79 -9.16
N GLY A 154 -18.05 6.30 -10.38
CA GLY A 154 -16.99 6.67 -11.32
C GLY A 154 -17.52 7.16 -12.66
N GLU A 155 -16.68 7.84 -13.45
CA GLU A 155 -17.10 8.49 -14.70
C GLU A 155 -17.33 7.53 -15.88
N SER A 156 -16.89 6.28 -15.78
CA SER A 156 -16.97 5.31 -16.88
C SER A 156 -18.28 4.52 -16.89
N THR A 157 -18.95 4.50 -18.05
CA THR A 157 -20.15 3.68 -18.31
C THR A 157 -19.82 2.24 -18.74
N SER A 158 -18.53 1.91 -18.88
CA SER A 158 -18.06 0.57 -19.21
C SER A 158 -16.82 0.24 -18.38
N TYR A 159 -16.97 -0.62 -17.39
CA TYR A 159 -15.87 -1.05 -16.53
C TYR A 159 -15.64 -2.56 -16.70
N GLN A 160 -14.38 -2.92 -16.93
CA GLN A 160 -13.91 -4.29 -17.05
C GLN A 160 -12.76 -4.46 -16.06
N PRO A 161 -12.99 -5.08 -14.89
CA PRO A 161 -11.92 -5.30 -13.93
C PRO A 161 -10.71 -6.00 -14.54
N ASP A 162 -9.52 -5.53 -14.19
CA ASP A 162 -8.26 -6.13 -14.60
C ASP A 162 -7.76 -7.09 -13.50
N PRO A 163 -7.47 -8.37 -13.79
CA PRO A 163 -6.88 -9.27 -12.80
C PRO A 163 -5.52 -8.79 -12.24
N GLU A 164 -4.80 -7.94 -12.97
CA GLU A 164 -3.52 -7.39 -12.54
C GLU A 164 -3.66 -6.27 -11.51
N ASN A 165 -4.83 -5.64 -11.42
CA ASN A 165 -5.10 -4.62 -10.42
C ASN A 165 -5.18 -5.20 -9.01
N VAL A 166 -4.80 -4.37 -8.04
CA VAL A 166 -4.93 -4.62 -6.60
C VAL A 166 -6.28 -4.07 -6.16
N THR A 167 -7.08 -4.85 -5.44
CA THR A 167 -8.33 -4.35 -4.85
C THR A 167 -8.37 -4.62 -3.36
N TRP A 168 -8.38 -3.56 -2.57
CA TRP A 168 -8.65 -3.66 -1.14
C TRP A 168 -10.13 -3.44 -0.84
N ALA A 169 -10.66 -4.29 0.03
CA ALA A 169 -12.01 -4.15 0.55
C ALA A 169 -11.98 -3.63 1.99
N PHE A 170 -12.82 -2.65 2.29
CA PHE A 170 -12.92 -2.01 3.60
C PHE A 170 -14.36 -1.97 4.07
N THR A 171 -14.59 -1.87 5.37
CA THR A 171 -15.92 -1.52 5.89
C THR A 171 -16.06 -0.01 5.98
N ALA A 172 -17.09 0.54 5.34
CA ALA A 172 -17.39 1.97 5.37
C ALA A 172 -18.76 2.21 6.02
N ALA A 173 -18.88 3.35 6.71
CA ALA A 173 -20.18 3.80 7.21
C ALA A 173 -21.12 4.09 6.04
N LYS A 174 -22.42 3.85 6.26
CA LYS A 174 -23.45 4.15 5.25
C LYS A 174 -23.43 5.65 4.94
N ASN A 175 -23.29 6.01 3.66
CA ASN A 175 -23.19 7.39 3.17
C ASN A 175 -21.91 8.15 3.57
N ALA A 176 -20.80 7.45 3.83
CA ALA A 176 -19.53 8.13 3.99
C ALA A 176 -19.14 8.82 2.66
N SER A 177 -19.05 10.15 2.69
CA SER A 177 -18.68 10.99 1.54
C SER A 177 -17.24 11.45 1.57
N GLU A 178 -16.61 11.43 2.75
CA GLU A 178 -15.23 11.83 2.96
C GLU A 178 -14.47 10.64 3.57
N LEU A 179 -13.65 10.01 2.73
CA LEU A 179 -12.89 8.82 3.06
C LEU A 179 -11.45 8.98 2.55
N TYR A 180 -10.50 8.53 3.36
CA TYR A 180 -9.09 8.60 3.07
C TYR A 180 -8.47 7.20 3.18
N LEU A 181 -7.63 6.81 2.23
CA LEU A 181 -6.68 5.72 2.45
C LEU A 181 -5.45 6.28 3.16
N VAL A 182 -5.14 5.78 4.34
CA VAL A 182 -3.98 6.17 5.13
C VAL A 182 -2.94 5.06 5.05
N PHE A 183 -1.78 5.37 4.49
CA PHE A 183 -0.66 4.43 4.31
C PHE A 183 0.22 4.38 5.57
N PRO A 184 1.05 3.34 5.76
CA PRO A 184 1.85 3.16 6.97
C PRO A 184 2.84 4.29 7.30
N ASP A 185 3.28 5.02 6.28
CA ASP A 185 4.14 6.21 6.40
C ASP A 185 3.38 7.48 6.83
N GLY A 186 2.04 7.40 6.88
CA GLY A 186 1.15 8.50 7.24
C GLY A 186 0.60 9.28 6.05
N GLU A 187 1.06 9.00 4.83
CA GLU A 187 0.52 9.63 3.62
C GLU A 187 -0.95 9.23 3.42
N LYS A 188 -1.73 10.14 2.87
CA LYS A 188 -3.17 9.96 2.69
C LYS A 188 -3.57 10.09 1.22
N VAL A 189 -4.55 9.30 0.79
CA VAL A 189 -5.23 9.48 -0.49
C VAL A 189 -6.70 9.78 -0.23
N ASP A 190 -7.15 10.98 -0.61
CA ASP A 190 -8.54 11.41 -0.52
C ASP A 190 -9.39 10.74 -1.61
N LEU A 191 -10.29 9.86 -1.20
CA LEU A 191 -11.21 9.15 -2.09
C LEU A 191 -12.45 9.98 -2.45
N SER A 192 -12.75 11.07 -1.74
CA SER A 192 -13.98 11.86 -1.91
C SER A 192 -14.29 12.24 -3.37
N PRO A 193 -13.30 12.61 -4.21
CA PRO A 193 -13.55 12.95 -5.61
C PRO A 193 -14.15 11.81 -6.45
N VAL A 194 -13.87 10.55 -6.08
CA VAL A 194 -14.25 9.34 -6.84
C VAL A 194 -15.42 8.55 -6.22
N LEU A 195 -16.00 9.02 -5.11
CA LEU A 195 -17.14 8.36 -4.42
C LEU A 195 -18.54 8.83 -4.89
N LYS A 196 -18.62 9.51 -6.05
CA LYS A 196 -19.85 10.15 -6.55
C LYS A 196 -20.86 9.18 -7.15
#